data_AF-A0A6N6T6K4-F1
#
_entry.id   AF-A0A6N6T6K4-F1
#
_cell.length_a   1.000
_cell.length_b   1.000
_cell.length_c   1.000
_cell.angle_alpha   90.00
_cell.angle_beta   90.00
_cell.angle_gamma   90.00
#
_symmetry.space_group_name_H-M   'P 1'
#
loop_
_entity.id
_entity.type
_entity.pdbx_description
1 polymer ?
#
loop_
_entity_poly.entity_id
_entity_poly.type
_entity_poly.pdbx_seq_one_letter_code
_entity_poly.pdbx_strand_id
1 'polypeptide(L)' 'MDRQRIVPVEIVQIREEHIDGCHAALDVVCRERVYLAFLEAPPIASTREFERGNIAMISS' A
#
# COMPACT_ATOMS: atom_id res chain seq x y z
N MET A 1 2.30 -1.88 28.57
CA MET A 1 2.30 -0.92 27.46
C MET A 1 3.38 -1.35 26.50
N ASP A 2 3.01 -1.79 25.31
CA ASP A 2 3.94 -2.34 24.33
C ASP A 2 4.88 -1.23 23.85
N ARG A 3 6.17 -1.38 24.15
CA ARG A 3 7.22 -0.41 23.82
C ARG A 3 7.43 -0.52 22.32
N GLN A 4 6.80 0.37 21.56
CA GLN A 4 6.87 0.41 20.09
C GLN A 4 8.31 0.15 19.63
N ARG A 5 8.55 -1.06 19.12
CA ARG A 5 9.87 -1.52 18.74
C ARG A 5 10.32 -0.68 17.56
N ILE A 6 11.40 0.08 17.72
CA ILE A 6 12.01 0.83 16.61
C ILE A 6 12.65 -0.20 15.70
N VAL A 7 11.93 -0.58 14.65
CA VAL A 7 12.46 -1.34 13.53
C VAL A 7 13.01 -0.35 12.50
N PRO A 8 14.20 -0.58 11.92
CA PRO A 8 14.67 0.25 10.83
C PRO A 8 13.71 0.11 9.64
N VAL A 9 13.26 1.24 9.10
CA VAL A 9 12.39 1.33 7.92
C VAL A 9 13.19 2.01 6.81
N GLU A 10 13.23 1.39 5.63
CA GLU A 10 13.84 1.95 4.43
C GLU A 10 12.73 2.49 3.51
N ILE A 11 12.94 3.68 2.95
CA ILE A 11 12.03 4.25 1.94
C ILE A 11 12.61 3.89 0.58
N VAL A 12 11.88 3.06 -0.17
CA VAL A 12 12.29 2.56 -1.48
C VAL A 12 11.25 2.88 -2.54
N GLN A 13 11.66 2.87 -3.82
CA GLN A 13 10.73 2.97 -4.93
C GLN A 13 9.80 1.75 -4.99
N ILE A 14 8.52 1.96 -5.26
CA ILE A 14 7.55 0.89 -5.43
C ILE A 14 7.91 0.00 -6.64
N ARG A 15 7.72 -1.31 -6.49
CA ARG A 15 8.01 -2.37 -7.48
C ARG A 15 6.88 -3.39 -7.46
N GLU A 16 6.81 -4.25 -8.46
CA GLU A 16 5.74 -5.24 -8.59
C GLU A 16 5.63 -6.17 -7.37
N GLU A 17 6.77 -6.54 -6.77
CA GLU A 17 6.85 -7.35 -5.56
C GLU A 17 6.26 -6.67 -4.30
N HIS A 18 6.11 -5.35 -4.30
CA HIS A 18 5.56 -4.59 -3.17
C HIS A 18 4.03 -4.43 -3.23
N ILE A 19 3.39 -4.72 -4.38
CA ILE A 19 1.99 -4.37 -4.59
C ILE A 19 1.06 -5.09 -3.61
N ASP A 20 1.25 -6.38 -3.38
CA ASP A 20 0.39 -7.15 -2.47
C ASP A 20 0.54 -6.69 -1.02
N GLY A 21 1.77 -6.34 -0.60
CA GLY A 21 2.01 -5.75 0.72
C GLY A 21 1.41 -4.35 0.88
N CYS A 22 1.51 -3.53 -0.16
CA CYS A 22 0.87 -2.21 -0.22
C CYS A 22 -0.65 -2.33 -0.11
N HIS A 23 -1.26 -3.26 -0.87
CA HIS A 23 -2.70 -3.53 -0.82
C HIS A 23 -3.16 -3.96 0.57
N ALA A 24 -2.43 -4.88 1.22
CA ALA A 24 -2.75 -5.33 2.56
C ALA A 24 -2.67 -4.18 3.58
N ALA A 25 -1.63 -3.34 3.51
CA ALA A 25 -1.49 -2.18 4.38
C ALA A 25 -2.62 -1.15 4.15
N LEU A 26 -2.99 -0.91 2.89
CA LEU A 26 -4.11 -0.05 2.52
C LEU A 26 -5.43 -0.57 3.09
N ASP A 27 -5.71 -1.88 2.98
CA ASP A 27 -6.96 -2.47 3.47
C ASP A 27 -7.14 -2.28 4.99
N VAL A 28 -6.06 -2.46 5.76
CA VAL A 28 -6.07 -2.21 7.21
C VAL A 28 -6.52 -0.78 7.50
N VAL A 29 -5.92 0.22 6.86
CA VAL A 29 -6.23 1.63 7.10
C VAL A 29 -7.63 2.01 6.60
N CYS A 30 -8.06 1.50 5.45
CA CYS A 30 -9.42 1.71 4.94
C CYS A 30 -10.48 1.23 5.94
N ARG A 31 -10.26 0.06 6.56
CA ARG A 31 -11.20 -0.54 7.52
C ARG A 31 -11.29 0.21 8.84
N GLU A 32 -10.32 1.07 9.17
CA GLU A 32 -10.43 2.00 10.31
C GLU A 32 -11.52 3.06 10.08
N ARG A 33 -11.81 3.42 8.82
CA ARG A 33 -12.85 4.40 8.42
C ARG A 33 -12.69 5.79 9.05
N VAL A 34 -11.45 6.18 9.32
CA VAL A 34 -11.10 7.48 9.92
C VAL A 34 -10.53 8.46 8.88
N TYR A 35 -9.72 7.96 7.95
CA TYR A 35 -8.86 8.81 7.12
C TYR A 35 -9.16 8.76 5.63
N LEU A 36 -9.57 7.61 5.12
CA LEU A 36 -9.75 7.38 3.69
C LEU A 36 -11.23 7.34 3.33
N ALA A 37 -11.56 7.77 2.12
CA ALA A 37 -12.92 7.66 1.58
C ALA A 37 -13.31 6.20 1.28
N PHE A 38 -12.32 5.34 1.04
CA PHE A 38 -12.53 3.89 0.89
C PHE A 38 -12.82 3.24 2.24
N LEU A 39 -13.84 2.38 2.29
CA LEU A 39 -14.23 1.63 3.49
C LEU A 39 -13.53 0.26 3.61
N GLU A 40 -12.95 -0.19 2.51
CA GLU A 40 -12.06 -1.36 2.36
C GLU A 40 -11.18 -1.16 1.13
N ALA A 41 -10.08 -1.91 0.99
CA ALA A 41 -9.25 -1.79 -0.19
C ALA A 41 -10.01 -2.26 -1.46
N PRO A 42 -9.73 -1.64 -2.63
CA PRO A 42 -10.24 -2.14 -3.91
C PRO A 42 -9.83 -3.59 -4.17
N PRO A 43 -10.47 -4.32 -5.10
CA PRO A 43 -10.02 -5.65 -5.50
C PRO A 43 -8.54 -5.65 -5.92
N ILE A 44 -7.78 -6.67 -5.48
CA ILE A 44 -6.32 -6.72 -5.71
C ILE A 44 -5.93 -6.60 -7.19
N ALA A 45 -6.76 -7.12 -8.10
CA ALA A 45 -6.51 -7.00 -9.53
C ALA A 45 -6.50 -5.54 -10.01
N SER A 46 -7.45 -4.73 -9.52
CA SER A 46 -7.56 -3.30 -9.85
C SER A 46 -6.41 -2.50 -9.22
N THR A 47 -6.03 -2.81 -7.98
CA THR A 47 -4.86 -2.19 -7.34
C THR A 47 -3.57 -2.50 -8.11
N ARG A 48 -3.39 -3.76 -8.56
CA ARG A 48 -2.26 -4.16 -9.39
C ARG A 48 -2.20 -3.40 -10.71
N GLU A 49 -3.33 -3.19 -11.36
CA GLU A 49 -3.39 -2.39 -12.60
C GLU A 49 -3.00 -0.94 -12.37
N PHE A 50 -3.57 -0.31 -11.33
CA PHE A 50 -3.25 1.06 -10.93
C PHE A 50 -1.76 1.24 -10.62
N GLU A 51 -1.18 0.37 -9.78
CA GLU A 51 0.22 0.49 -9.38
C GLU A 51 1.19 0.21 -10.54
N ARG A 52 0.87 -0.73 -11.44
CA ARG A 52 1.67 -0.90 -12.66
C ARG A 52 1.68 0.35 -13.53
N GLY A 53 0.55 1.06 -13.62
CA GLY A 53 0.49 2.37 -14.29
C GLY A 53 1.44 3.38 -13.66
N ASN A 54 1.46 3.47 -12.32
CA ASN A 54 2.36 4.36 -11.58
C ASN A 54 3.83 3.99 -11.79
N ILE A 55 4.17 2.70 -11.72
CA ILE A 55 5.54 2.19 -11.92
C ILE A 55 6.04 2.51 -13.33
N ALA A 56 5.19 2.30 -14.34
CA ALA A 56 5.52 2.57 -15.73
C ALA A 56 5.79 4.07 -15.99
N MET A 57 5.01 4.95 -15.34
CA MET A 57 5.16 6.41 -15.48
C MET A 57 6.50 6.92 -14.94
N ILE A 58 7.03 6.33 -13.87
CA ILE A 58 8.27 6.77 -13.20
C ILE A 58 9.51 6.21 -13.90
N SER A 59 9.35 5.16 -14.71
CA SER A 59 10.45 4.49 -15.43
C SER A 59 10.70 5.04 -16.84
N SER A 60 9.95 6.07 -17.26
CA SER A 60 10.06 6.74 -18.57
C SER A 60 10.79 8.07 -18.46
#